data_AF-A0A497PP92-F1
#
_entry.id   AF-A0A497PP92-F1
#
_cell.length_a   1.000
_cell.length_b   1.000
_cell.length_c   1.000
_cell.angle_alpha   90.00
_cell.angle_beta   90.00
_cell.angle_gamma   90.00
#
_symmetry.space_group_name_H-M   'P 1'
#
loop_
_entity.id
_entity.type
_entity.pdbx_description
1 polymer ?
#
loop_
_entity_poly.entity_id
_entity_poly.type
_entity_poly.pdbx_seq_one_letter_code
_entity_poly.pdbx_strand_id
1 'polypeptide(L)'
;VEDYVDTQMNTVNAYKFVTNGTDTTTASGLDTLTINGVNGLGVSIDDTTDTVTISGAGQPTAYEAELTYNAGGGYWAYNGGFSSVPSDLEVFLNGVKNKKDADYYTSTVVGGELRITFAFDTYAEDWANITYGTVWNGAQWVSIVASANVSSGQRIIVDTSSASAYTLTLPSSPTMGDEIHFLDGGYNCGTVHVTLARNGKNIMGLAQNMDIDTDGAAFKLVYYNATRGWVIY
;
A
#
# COMPACT_ATOMS: atom_id res chain seq x y z
N VAL A 1 -14.71 12.52 -64.08
CA VAL A 1 -15.04 13.31 -62.86
C VAL A 1 -15.58 12.40 -61.78
N GLU A 2 -16.45 11.42 -62.09
CA GLU A 2 -16.84 10.35 -61.15
C GLU A 2 -15.65 9.54 -60.60
N ASP A 3 -14.68 9.18 -61.45
CA ASP A 3 -13.55 8.34 -61.05
C ASP A 3 -12.59 9.00 -60.04
N TYR A 4 -12.58 10.35 -59.96
CA TYR A 4 -11.73 11.10 -59.02
C TYR A 4 -12.41 11.29 -57.65
N VAL A 5 -13.74 11.22 -57.62
CA VAL A 5 -14.53 11.33 -56.38
C VAL A 5 -14.56 9.99 -55.67
N ASP A 6 -14.59 8.87 -56.41
CA ASP A 6 -14.57 7.52 -55.84
C ASP A 6 -13.21 7.18 -55.19
N THR A 7 -12.10 7.73 -55.73
CA THR A 7 -10.78 7.59 -55.08
C THR A 7 -10.65 8.43 -53.81
N GLN A 8 -11.35 9.57 -53.72
CA GLN A 8 -11.34 10.40 -52.51
C GLN A 8 -12.35 9.93 -51.46
N MET A 9 -13.42 9.24 -51.86
CA MET A 9 -14.42 8.68 -50.94
C MET A 9 -13.93 7.42 -50.22
N ASN A 10 -12.95 6.69 -50.76
CA ASN A 10 -12.27 5.60 -50.03
C ASN A 10 -11.30 6.10 -48.94
N THR A 11 -11.05 7.41 -48.84
CA THR A 11 -10.23 8.00 -47.77
C THR A 11 -11.04 8.64 -46.64
N VAL A 12 -12.37 8.65 -46.74
CA VAL A 12 -13.26 9.29 -45.77
C VAL A 12 -14.24 8.24 -45.22
N ASN A 13 -13.72 7.26 -44.48
CA ASN A 13 -14.51 6.56 -43.48
C ASN A 13 -13.61 6.05 -42.36
N ALA A 14 -14.04 6.36 -41.14
CA ALA A 14 -13.48 5.97 -39.84
C ALA A 14 -12.28 6.77 -39.31
N TYR A 15 -12.62 7.91 -38.69
CA TYR A 15 -12.09 8.40 -37.41
C TYR A 15 -10.57 8.60 -37.27
N LYS A 16 -10.15 9.87 -37.32
CA LYS A 16 -8.84 10.33 -36.84
C LYS A 16 -8.67 9.97 -35.35
N PHE A 17 -8.08 8.83 -35.07
CA PHE A 17 -7.24 8.69 -33.88
C PHE A 17 -5.84 9.09 -34.32
N VAL A 18 -5.29 10.15 -33.72
CA VAL A 18 -3.91 10.56 -33.95
C VAL A 18 -3.03 9.54 -33.23
N THR A 19 -2.79 8.40 -33.87
CA THR A 19 -1.80 7.44 -33.40
C THR A 19 -0.44 7.91 -33.90
N ASN A 20 0.58 7.84 -33.06
CA ASN A 20 1.94 8.33 -33.37
C ASN A 20 2.68 7.46 -34.41
N GLY A 21 1.96 6.65 -35.19
CA GLY A 21 2.51 5.72 -36.16
C GLY A 21 2.89 4.34 -35.60
N THR A 22 2.68 4.05 -34.32
CA THR A 22 2.85 2.68 -33.77
C THR A 22 1.56 2.01 -33.32
N ASP A 23 0.43 2.72 -33.22
CA ASP A 23 -0.84 2.10 -32.81
C ASP A 23 -1.70 1.71 -34.01
N THR A 24 -2.00 0.41 -34.09
CA THR A 24 -2.92 -0.21 -35.04
C THR A 24 -4.22 -0.55 -34.31
N THR A 25 -5.34 0.07 -34.70
CA THR A 25 -6.68 -0.41 -34.37
C THR A 25 -7.23 -1.14 -35.58
N THR A 26 -7.33 -2.46 -35.48
CA THR A 26 -7.95 -3.31 -36.52
C THR A 26 -9.32 -3.72 -36.02
N ALA A 27 -10.37 -3.30 -36.74
CA ALA A 27 -11.75 -3.69 -36.46
C ALA A 27 -11.95 -5.19 -36.77
N SER A 28 -11.56 -6.05 -35.82
CA SER A 28 -12.09 -7.39 -35.59
C SER A 28 -11.51 -7.96 -34.28
N GLY A 29 -12.23 -7.78 -33.17
CA GLY A 29 -11.84 -8.24 -31.83
C GLY A 29 -11.09 -7.20 -31.00
N LEU A 30 -11.09 -7.40 -29.67
CA LEU A 30 -10.41 -6.63 -28.60
C LEU A 30 -9.60 -5.41 -29.08
N ASP A 31 -10.22 -4.23 -29.07
CA ASP A 31 -9.53 -2.96 -29.29
C ASP A 31 -8.85 -2.50 -27.98
N THR A 32 -7.53 -2.63 -27.92
CA THR A 32 -6.74 -2.19 -26.76
C THR A 32 -6.11 -0.82 -27.03
N LEU A 33 -6.52 0.21 -26.29
CA LEU A 33 -5.86 1.52 -26.29
C LEU A 33 -4.70 1.50 -25.29
N THR A 34 -3.48 1.35 -25.80
CA THR A 34 -2.27 1.38 -24.96
C THR A 34 -1.78 2.83 -24.83
N ILE A 35 -1.86 3.42 -23.63
CA ILE A 35 -1.34 4.77 -23.36
C ILE A 35 0.16 4.66 -22.99
N ASN A 36 1.01 4.70 -24.02
CA ASN A 36 2.46 4.67 -23.82
C ASN A 36 2.95 5.98 -23.18
N GLY A 37 3.28 5.95 -21.88
CA GLY A 37 3.80 7.11 -21.13
C GLY A 37 3.74 7.00 -19.61
N VAL A 38 2.95 6.06 -19.08
CA VAL A 38 2.95 5.69 -17.65
C VAL A 38 3.28 4.20 -17.59
N ASN A 39 4.41 3.83 -17.00
CA ASN A 39 4.79 2.42 -16.83
C ASN A 39 3.63 1.65 -16.17
N GLY A 40 2.93 0.83 -16.95
CA GLY A 40 1.92 -0.11 -16.48
C GLY A 40 0.47 0.21 -16.84
N LEU A 41 0.06 1.46 -17.10
CA LEU A 41 -1.37 1.77 -17.28
C LEU A 41 -1.87 1.47 -18.72
N GLY A 42 -2.84 0.58 -18.86
CA GLY A 42 -3.54 0.26 -20.11
C GLY A 42 -5.05 0.40 -19.96
N VAL A 43 -5.76 0.74 -21.04
CA VAL A 43 -7.24 0.77 -21.07
C VAL A 43 -7.70 -0.05 -22.28
N SER A 44 -8.46 -1.12 -22.05
CA SER A 44 -9.07 -1.92 -23.12
C SER A 44 -10.58 -1.75 -23.12
N ILE A 45 -11.17 -1.69 -24.31
CA ILE A 45 -12.62 -1.71 -24.48
C ILE A 45 -12.94 -3.00 -25.23
N ASP A 46 -13.80 -3.82 -24.65
CA ASP A 46 -14.28 -5.05 -25.24
C ASP A 46 -15.74 -4.86 -25.64
N ASP A 47 -15.98 -4.76 -26.95
CA ASP A 47 -17.31 -4.59 -27.56
C ASP A 47 -18.15 -5.88 -27.56
N THR A 48 -17.50 -7.02 -27.35
CA THR A 48 -18.17 -8.33 -27.32
C THR A 48 -18.79 -8.55 -25.94
N THR A 49 -18.18 -7.99 -24.90
CA THR A 49 -18.67 -8.06 -23.52
C THR A 49 -19.24 -6.74 -22.99
N ASP A 50 -19.20 -5.67 -23.79
CA ASP A 50 -19.55 -4.30 -23.39
C ASP A 50 -18.79 -3.84 -22.13
N THR A 51 -17.50 -4.18 -22.01
CA THR A 51 -16.68 -3.84 -20.84
C THR A 51 -15.55 -2.86 -21.14
N VAL A 52 -15.21 -2.05 -20.14
CA VAL A 52 -14.00 -1.20 -20.13
C VAL A 52 -13.09 -1.70 -19.01
N THR A 53 -11.87 -2.10 -19.35
CA THR A 53 -10.86 -2.60 -18.39
C THR A 53 -9.70 -1.64 -18.31
N ILE A 54 -9.25 -1.31 -17.10
CA ILE A 54 -8.04 -0.52 -16.85
C ILE A 54 -6.99 -1.45 -16.22
N SER A 55 -5.87 -1.69 -16.89
CA SER A 55 -4.79 -2.57 -16.45
C SER A 55 -3.59 -1.79 -15.94
N GLY A 56 -2.84 -2.37 -14.99
CA GLY A 56 -1.51 -1.91 -14.54
C GLY A 56 -1.37 -0.45 -14.07
N ALA A 57 -2.47 0.15 -13.59
CA ALA A 57 -2.33 1.04 -12.44
C ALA A 57 -1.60 0.25 -11.35
N GLY A 58 -0.57 0.82 -10.71
CA GLY A 58 0.01 0.23 -9.50
C GLY A 58 -1.15 -0.15 -8.57
N GLN A 59 -1.20 -1.41 -8.15
CA GLN A 59 -2.32 -1.94 -7.37
C GLN A 59 -2.57 -0.96 -6.20
N PRO A 60 -3.78 -0.40 -6.05
CA PRO A 60 -4.04 0.53 -4.97
C PRO A 60 -3.71 -0.17 -3.64
N THR A 61 -2.89 0.49 -2.81
CA THR A 61 -2.41 -0.01 -1.51
C THR A 61 -3.51 0.01 -0.44
N ALA A 62 -4.75 0.20 -0.85
CA ALA A 62 -5.97 0.17 -0.04
C ALA A 62 -7.14 0.02 -1.01
N TYR A 63 -8.04 -0.92 -0.72
CA TYR A 63 -9.30 -1.10 -1.41
C TYR A 63 -10.40 -0.52 -0.53
N GLU A 64 -11.35 0.16 -1.15
CA GLU A 64 -12.62 0.53 -0.54
C GLU A 64 -13.74 -0.18 -1.29
N ALA A 65 -14.68 -0.77 -0.57
CA ALA A 65 -15.83 -1.44 -1.15
C ALA A 65 -17.10 -1.14 -0.35
N GLU A 66 -18.17 -0.84 -1.07
CA GLU A 66 -19.52 -0.77 -0.51
C GLU A 66 -20.07 -2.18 -0.30
N LEU A 67 -20.72 -2.40 0.83
CA LEU A 67 -21.35 -3.68 1.16
C LEU A 67 -22.84 -3.62 0.85
N THR A 68 -23.39 -4.75 0.44
CA THR A 68 -24.82 -4.94 0.23
C THR A 68 -25.46 -5.60 1.44
N TYR A 69 -26.55 -5.05 1.94
CA TYR A 69 -27.32 -5.66 3.03
C TYR A 69 -28.10 -6.90 2.55
N ASN A 70 -27.87 -8.04 3.21
CA ASN A 70 -28.60 -9.28 3.01
C ASN A 70 -29.62 -9.49 4.13
N ALA A 71 -30.84 -8.99 3.93
CA ALA A 71 -31.92 -9.06 4.92
C ALA A 71 -32.25 -10.50 5.36
N GLY A 72 -32.20 -11.47 4.44
CA GLY A 72 -32.49 -12.88 4.74
C GLY A 72 -31.45 -13.56 5.66
N GLY A 73 -30.27 -12.95 5.82
CA GLY A 73 -29.19 -13.47 6.65
C GLY A 73 -28.75 -12.55 7.80
N GLY A 74 -29.22 -11.30 7.82
CA GLY A 74 -28.84 -10.32 8.84
C GLY A 74 -27.36 -9.91 8.78
N TYR A 75 -26.80 -9.78 7.58
CA TYR A 75 -25.40 -9.37 7.39
C TYR A 75 -25.24 -8.46 6.17
N TRP A 76 -24.19 -7.65 6.21
CA TRP A 76 -23.67 -6.89 5.07
C TRP A 76 -22.61 -7.71 4.36
N ALA A 77 -22.59 -7.72 3.04
CA ALA A 77 -21.67 -8.55 2.28
C ALA A 77 -21.00 -7.83 1.11
N TYR A 78 -19.78 -8.26 0.80
CA TYR A 78 -19.07 -7.89 -0.41
C TYR A 78 -18.43 -9.13 -1.05
N ASN A 79 -18.74 -9.38 -2.32
CA ASN A 79 -18.18 -10.49 -3.07
C ASN A 79 -16.89 -10.06 -3.79
N GLY A 80 -15.80 -10.05 -3.03
CA GLY A 80 -14.46 -9.73 -3.54
C GLY A 80 -13.57 -10.95 -3.79
N GLY A 81 -14.11 -12.17 -3.71
CA GLY A 81 -13.32 -13.40 -3.86
C GLY A 81 -12.30 -13.62 -2.75
N PHE A 82 -12.64 -13.26 -1.50
CA PHE A 82 -11.74 -13.38 -0.36
C PHE A 82 -11.46 -14.85 -0.01
N SER A 83 -10.21 -15.18 0.30
CA SER A 83 -9.83 -16.49 0.85
C SER A 83 -9.92 -16.53 2.38
N SER A 84 -9.82 -15.37 3.04
CA SER A 84 -9.95 -15.17 4.49
C SER A 84 -10.31 -13.73 4.80
N VAL A 85 -10.79 -13.46 6.02
CA VAL A 85 -11.02 -12.09 6.49
C VAL A 85 -9.68 -11.32 6.51
N PRO A 86 -9.57 -10.16 5.83
CA PRO A 86 -8.35 -9.35 5.88
C PRO A 86 -7.96 -8.96 7.31
N SER A 87 -6.66 -9.00 7.64
CA SER A 87 -6.17 -8.66 8.98
C SER A 87 -6.37 -7.20 9.34
N ASP A 88 -6.32 -6.34 8.32
CA ASP A 88 -6.41 -4.88 8.33
C ASP A 88 -7.82 -4.37 7.97
N LEU A 89 -8.83 -5.25 7.94
CA LEU A 89 -10.20 -4.88 7.63
C LEU A 89 -10.72 -3.79 8.58
N GLU A 90 -11.15 -2.67 8.01
CA GLU A 90 -11.91 -1.66 8.70
C GLU A 90 -13.35 -1.65 8.17
N VAL A 91 -14.31 -1.47 9.06
CA VAL A 91 -15.74 -1.52 8.77
C VAL A 91 -16.37 -0.20 9.18
N PHE A 92 -17.16 0.36 8.29
CA PHE A 92 -17.88 1.60 8.48
C PHE A 92 -19.37 1.36 8.26
N LEU A 93 -20.19 2.01 9.08
CA LEU A 93 -21.64 2.05 8.91
C LEU A 93 -22.07 3.51 9.01
N ASN A 94 -22.79 3.99 8.01
CA ASN A 94 -23.23 5.38 7.88
C ASN A 94 -22.06 6.38 8.03
N GLY A 95 -20.89 6.00 7.51
CA GLY A 95 -19.66 6.79 7.60
C GLY A 95 -18.92 6.72 8.95
N VAL A 96 -19.45 6.00 9.93
CA VAL A 96 -18.82 5.83 11.26
C VAL A 96 -18.01 4.53 11.29
N LYS A 97 -16.73 4.65 11.65
CA LYS A 97 -15.85 3.49 11.85
C LYS A 97 -16.27 2.69 13.08
N ASN A 98 -16.43 1.39 12.90
CA ASN A 98 -16.73 0.45 13.98
C ASN A 98 -15.47 -0.30 14.43
N LYS A 99 -15.38 -0.55 15.74
CA LYS A 99 -14.26 -1.31 16.33
C LYS A 99 -14.40 -2.79 15.97
N LYS A 100 -13.29 -3.47 15.62
CA LYS A 100 -13.26 -4.93 15.41
C LYS A 100 -13.37 -5.66 16.75
N ASP A 101 -14.60 -5.99 17.13
CA ASP A 101 -14.96 -6.55 18.42
C ASP A 101 -16.36 -7.16 18.32
N ALA A 102 -16.63 -8.28 19.00
CA ALA A 102 -17.92 -8.96 18.92
C ALA A 102 -19.07 -8.09 19.45
N ASP A 103 -18.78 -7.12 20.32
CA ASP A 103 -19.76 -6.14 20.82
C ASP A 103 -20.18 -5.11 19.76
N TYR A 104 -19.48 -5.04 18.62
CA TYR A 104 -19.74 -4.08 17.54
C TYR A 104 -20.06 -4.80 16.23
N TYR A 105 -19.18 -5.69 15.77
CA TYR A 105 -19.43 -6.53 14.59
C TYR A 105 -18.55 -7.78 14.58
N THR A 106 -19.04 -8.80 13.88
CA THR A 106 -18.26 -9.98 13.50
C THR A 106 -18.01 -9.98 12.00
N SER A 107 -16.91 -10.59 11.58
CA SER A 107 -16.54 -10.72 10.16
C SER A 107 -16.20 -12.17 9.84
N THR A 108 -16.69 -12.67 8.70
CA THR A 108 -16.44 -14.03 8.22
C THR A 108 -16.30 -14.03 6.71
N VAL A 109 -15.64 -15.05 6.16
CA VAL A 109 -15.61 -15.29 4.72
C VAL A 109 -16.27 -16.62 4.42
N VAL A 110 -17.26 -16.61 3.53
CA VAL A 110 -18.00 -17.80 3.10
C VAL A 110 -18.05 -17.84 1.58
N GLY A 111 -17.39 -18.83 0.97
CA GLY A 111 -17.43 -19.01 -0.49
C GLY A 111 -16.88 -17.83 -1.30
N GLY A 112 -15.91 -17.07 -0.77
CA GLY A 112 -15.37 -15.87 -1.42
C GLY A 112 -16.04 -14.56 -1.00
N GLU A 113 -17.18 -14.63 -0.32
CA GLU A 113 -17.94 -13.47 0.15
C GLU A 113 -17.51 -13.08 1.57
N LEU A 114 -17.08 -11.83 1.75
CA LEU A 114 -16.85 -11.27 3.08
C LEU A 114 -18.20 -10.81 3.65
N ARG A 115 -18.53 -11.30 4.85
CA ARG A 115 -19.77 -10.99 5.57
C ARG A 115 -19.47 -10.28 6.86
N ILE A 116 -20.20 -9.20 7.12
CA ILE A 116 -20.14 -8.37 8.32
C ILE A 116 -21.50 -8.41 9.01
N THR A 117 -21.54 -8.89 10.25
CA THR A 117 -22.75 -8.89 11.07
C THR A 117 -22.55 -7.92 12.22
N PHE A 118 -23.29 -6.82 12.25
CA PHE A 118 -23.28 -5.87 13.36
C PHE A 118 -24.02 -6.46 14.56
N ALA A 119 -23.56 -6.12 15.76
CA ALA A 119 -24.17 -6.55 17.03
C ALA A 119 -25.41 -5.74 17.41
N PHE A 120 -25.72 -4.71 16.64
CA PHE A 120 -26.87 -3.82 16.78
C PHE A 120 -27.67 -3.79 15.47
N ASP A 121 -28.90 -3.30 15.56
CA ASP A 121 -29.81 -3.27 14.42
C ASP A 121 -29.25 -2.39 13.29
N THR A 122 -29.31 -2.93 12.08
CA THR A 122 -28.98 -2.23 10.83
C THR A 122 -30.07 -2.52 9.82
N TYR A 123 -30.31 -1.58 8.92
CA TYR A 123 -31.43 -1.59 8.00
C TYR A 123 -30.97 -1.42 6.54
N ALA A 124 -31.86 -1.71 5.59
CA ALA A 124 -31.52 -1.67 4.18
C ALA A 124 -31.24 -0.25 3.66
N GLU A 125 -31.74 0.76 4.36
CA GLU A 125 -31.49 2.18 4.10
C GLU A 125 -30.17 2.72 4.68
N ASP A 126 -29.53 1.97 5.59
CA ASP A 126 -28.17 2.29 6.00
C ASP A 126 -27.21 2.05 4.83
N TRP A 127 -25.98 2.51 4.97
CA TRP A 127 -24.91 2.18 4.02
C TRP A 127 -23.67 1.75 4.80
N ALA A 128 -23.06 0.64 4.37
CA ALA A 128 -21.84 0.14 4.96
C ALA A 128 -20.74 0.08 3.91
N ASN A 129 -19.54 0.45 4.31
CA ASN A 129 -18.34 0.35 3.49
C ASN A 129 -17.22 -0.33 4.30
N ILE A 130 -16.32 -0.98 3.59
CA ILE A 130 -15.09 -1.55 4.15
C ILE A 130 -13.88 -0.94 3.50
N THR A 131 -12.80 -0.88 4.26
CA THR A 131 -11.46 -0.73 3.70
C THR A 131 -10.63 -1.95 4.05
N TYR A 132 -9.82 -2.42 3.10
CA TYR A 132 -8.96 -3.59 3.27
C TYR A 132 -7.80 -3.56 2.29
N GLY A 133 -6.72 -4.28 2.60
CA GLY A 133 -5.46 -4.08 1.89
C GLY A 133 -4.81 -2.75 2.21
N THR A 134 -5.45 -1.92 3.07
CA THR A 134 -4.88 -0.78 3.74
C THR A 134 -3.74 -1.28 4.61
N VAL A 135 -2.53 -1.31 4.07
CA VAL A 135 -1.37 -1.20 4.93
C VAL A 135 -1.50 0.16 5.59
N TRP A 136 -2.09 0.20 6.79
CA TRP A 136 -1.95 1.34 7.67
C TRP A 136 -0.46 1.47 7.94
N ASN A 137 0.21 2.24 7.10
CA ASN A 137 1.61 2.62 7.26
C ASN A 137 1.73 3.77 8.25
N GLY A 138 0.90 3.79 9.29
CA GLY A 138 1.38 4.30 10.57
C GLY A 138 2.36 3.26 11.04
N ALA A 139 3.65 3.45 10.75
CA ALA A 139 4.70 2.48 11.02
C ALA A 139 4.49 1.81 12.38
N GLN A 140 4.14 0.53 12.35
CA GLN A 140 3.97 -0.26 13.56
C GLN A 140 5.34 -0.45 14.22
N TRP A 141 5.37 -0.46 15.55
CA TRP A 141 6.58 -0.78 16.27
C TRP A 141 6.93 -2.25 16.06
N VAL A 142 8.10 -2.52 15.50
CA VAL A 142 8.64 -3.86 15.26
C VAL A 142 9.70 -4.17 16.33
N SER A 143 9.58 -5.32 16.98
CA SER A 143 10.63 -5.79 17.90
C SER A 143 11.79 -6.41 17.12
N ILE A 144 13.01 -5.98 17.41
CA ILE A 144 14.25 -6.51 16.86
C ILE A 144 15.01 -7.24 17.98
N VAL A 145 15.22 -8.54 17.80
CA VAL A 145 15.89 -9.45 18.76
C VAL A 145 17.25 -9.96 18.26
N ALA A 146 17.75 -9.42 17.15
CA ALA A 146 19.09 -9.70 16.61
C ALA A 146 19.56 -8.55 15.69
N SER A 147 20.84 -8.55 15.28
CA SER A 147 21.34 -7.63 14.24
C SER A 147 20.50 -7.70 12.96
N ALA A 148 20.16 -6.55 12.38
CA ALA A 148 19.20 -6.45 11.28
C ALA A 148 19.47 -5.25 10.36
N ASN A 149 18.89 -5.28 9.16
CA ASN A 149 18.79 -4.09 8.30
C ASN A 149 17.53 -3.31 8.67
N VAL A 150 17.65 -1.99 8.77
CA VAL A 150 16.56 -1.06 9.05
C VAL A 150 16.14 -0.38 7.75
N SER A 151 14.83 -0.25 7.55
CA SER A 151 14.21 0.40 6.40
C SER A 151 13.69 1.79 6.78
N SER A 152 13.61 2.70 5.80
CA SER A 152 12.97 4.00 6.02
C SER A 152 11.52 3.82 6.48
N GLY A 153 11.08 4.69 7.37
CA GLY A 153 9.75 4.70 7.97
C GLY A 153 9.60 3.74 9.16
N GLN A 154 10.57 2.87 9.45
CA GLN A 154 10.40 1.90 10.53
C GLN A 154 10.41 2.54 11.93
N ARG A 155 9.59 1.96 12.82
CA ARG A 155 9.69 2.17 14.26
C ARG A 155 10.15 0.88 14.90
N ILE A 156 11.30 0.91 15.54
CA ILE A 156 11.98 -0.29 16.03
C ILE A 156 12.10 -0.24 17.55
N ILE A 157 11.75 -1.35 18.19
CA ILE A 157 12.01 -1.63 19.59
C ILE A 157 13.13 -2.67 19.60
N VAL A 158 14.31 -2.32 20.11
CA VAL A 158 15.40 -3.29 20.23
C VAL A 158 15.26 -4.00 21.56
N ASP A 159 15.01 -5.30 21.50
CA ASP A 159 15.05 -6.16 22.67
C ASP A 159 16.48 -6.67 22.84
N THR A 160 17.22 -6.02 23.74
CA THR A 160 18.61 -6.34 24.04
C THR A 160 18.79 -7.55 24.95
N SER A 161 17.75 -8.35 25.23
CA SER A 161 17.84 -9.51 26.13
C SER A 161 18.48 -10.75 25.49
N SER A 162 18.46 -10.85 24.16
CA SER A 162 18.72 -12.10 23.44
C SER A 162 20.14 -12.28 22.92
N ALA A 163 20.96 -11.24 22.93
CA ALA A 163 22.33 -11.23 22.41
C ALA A 163 23.22 -10.25 23.20
N SER A 164 24.53 -10.44 23.10
CA SER A 164 25.52 -9.59 23.79
C SER A 164 25.85 -8.29 23.06
N ALA A 165 25.47 -8.17 21.79
CA ALA A 165 25.60 -6.95 20.99
C ALA A 165 24.68 -7.01 19.76
N TYR A 166 24.29 -5.85 19.24
CA TYR A 166 23.45 -5.71 18.06
C TYR A 166 24.09 -4.75 17.06
N THR A 167 23.90 -5.02 15.77
CA THR A 167 24.21 -4.07 14.70
C THR A 167 22.97 -3.85 13.85
N LEU A 168 22.47 -2.62 13.86
CA LEU A 168 21.36 -2.19 13.03
C LEU A 168 21.87 -1.40 11.86
N THR A 169 21.76 -1.95 10.66
CA THR A 169 22.29 -1.34 9.44
C THR A 169 21.24 -0.41 8.84
N LEU A 170 21.53 0.89 8.81
CA LEU A 170 20.66 1.92 8.26
C LEU A 170 20.46 1.76 6.74
N PRO A 171 19.45 2.39 6.12
CA PRO A 171 19.26 2.37 4.68
C PRO A 171 20.50 2.86 3.91
N SER A 172 20.86 2.17 2.82
CA SER A 172 21.98 2.56 1.95
C SER A 172 21.64 3.72 1.02
N SER A 173 20.35 3.89 0.70
CA SER A 173 19.84 4.90 -0.25
C SER A 173 18.64 5.67 0.31
N PRO A 174 18.77 6.35 1.47
CA PRO A 174 17.70 7.19 2.00
C PRO A 174 17.51 8.46 1.18
N THR A 175 16.29 8.98 1.22
CA THR A 175 15.87 10.27 0.65
C THR A 175 15.62 11.29 1.75
N MET A 176 15.70 12.58 1.39
CA MET A 176 15.51 13.66 2.37
C MET A 176 14.15 13.54 3.05
N GLY A 177 14.16 13.53 4.39
CA GLY A 177 12.95 13.39 5.21
C GLY A 177 12.62 11.94 5.60
N ASP A 178 13.38 10.95 5.14
CA ASP A 178 13.25 9.57 5.63
C ASP A 178 13.47 9.52 7.15
N GLU A 179 12.60 8.82 7.86
CA GLU A 179 12.61 8.75 9.32
C GLU A 179 12.77 7.32 9.82
N ILE A 180 13.46 7.15 10.95
CA ILE A 180 13.54 5.89 11.70
C ILE A 180 13.36 6.22 13.18
N HIS A 181 12.46 5.52 13.87
CA HIS A 181 12.29 5.67 15.32
C HIS A 181 12.95 4.51 16.04
N PHE A 182 13.71 4.82 17.08
CA PHE A 182 14.43 3.86 17.90
C PHE A 182 13.91 3.90 19.33
N LEU A 183 13.74 2.73 19.93
CA LEU A 183 13.51 2.53 21.36
C LEU A 183 14.33 1.33 21.84
N ASP A 184 15.12 1.52 22.90
CA ASP A 184 15.66 0.42 23.70
C ASP A 184 14.53 -0.21 24.52
N GLY A 185 14.01 -1.35 24.04
CA GLY A 185 12.94 -2.08 24.72
C GLY A 185 13.44 -2.96 25.87
N GLY A 186 14.72 -3.32 25.86
CA GLY A 186 15.33 -4.14 26.92
C GLY A 186 15.82 -3.32 28.12
N TYR A 187 15.87 -1.99 28.00
CA TYR A 187 16.40 -1.07 29.02
C TYR A 187 17.82 -1.47 29.46
N ASN A 188 18.66 -1.85 28.50
CA ASN A 188 19.96 -2.46 28.78
C ASN A 188 21.05 -2.08 27.75
N CYS A 189 20.83 -1.05 26.93
CA CYS A 189 21.84 -0.60 25.95
C CYS A 189 23.16 -0.13 26.59
N GLY A 190 23.17 0.26 27.87
CA GLY A 190 24.39 0.57 28.62
C GLY A 190 25.26 -0.63 28.95
N THR A 191 24.70 -1.85 28.91
CA THR A 191 25.47 -3.10 29.06
C THR A 191 25.64 -3.83 27.73
N VAL A 192 24.60 -3.81 26.89
CA VAL A 192 24.53 -4.50 25.61
C VAL A 192 24.62 -3.48 24.50
N HIS A 193 25.80 -3.37 23.88
CA HIS A 193 26.04 -2.37 22.84
C HIS A 193 25.15 -2.58 21.61
N VAL A 194 24.44 -1.53 21.22
CA VAL A 194 23.70 -1.47 19.95
C VAL A 194 24.41 -0.47 19.04
N THR A 195 24.94 -0.95 17.92
CA THR A 195 25.60 -0.12 16.91
C THR A 195 24.66 0.17 15.75
N LEU A 196 24.45 1.44 15.42
CA LEU A 196 23.86 1.87 14.16
C LEU A 196 24.93 1.92 13.07
N ALA A 197 24.90 0.93 12.18
CA ALA A 197 25.80 0.86 11.04
C ALA A 197 25.34 1.78 9.91
N ARG A 198 26.25 2.67 9.48
CA ARG A 198 25.95 3.82 8.62
C ARG A 198 25.54 3.49 7.18
N ASN A 199 25.85 2.28 6.74
CA ASN A 199 25.57 1.75 5.39
C ASN A 199 25.88 2.71 4.22
N GLY A 200 27.02 3.39 4.28
CA GLY A 200 27.44 4.31 3.22
C GLY A 200 26.91 5.75 3.33
N LYS A 201 26.08 6.08 4.33
CA LYS A 201 25.65 7.46 4.63
C LYS A 201 26.28 7.96 5.92
N ASN A 202 26.40 9.27 6.09
CA ASN A 202 26.91 9.84 7.35
C ASN A 202 25.87 9.71 8.47
N ILE A 203 26.32 9.79 9.72
CA ILE A 203 25.46 9.94 10.90
C ILE A 203 25.97 11.17 11.65
N MET A 204 25.10 12.14 11.95
CA MET A 204 25.44 13.41 12.59
C MET A 204 26.58 14.19 11.89
N GLY A 205 26.68 14.08 10.57
CA GLY A 205 27.75 14.69 9.77
C GLY A 205 29.08 13.94 9.79
N LEU A 206 29.16 12.78 10.43
CA LEU A 206 30.37 11.97 10.56
C LEU A 206 30.27 10.69 9.71
N ALA A 207 31.39 10.32 9.10
CA ALA A 207 31.53 9.08 8.32
C ALA A 207 31.85 7.88 9.24
N GLN A 208 31.11 7.74 10.34
CA GLN A 208 31.32 6.74 11.39
C GLN A 208 29.97 6.12 11.79
N ASN A 209 30.03 4.92 12.38
CA ASN A 209 28.86 4.31 13.02
C ASN A 209 28.54 5.06 14.33
N MET A 210 27.31 4.94 14.79
CA MET A 210 26.87 5.50 16.08
C MET A 210 26.57 4.35 17.03
N ASP A 211 27.11 4.42 18.24
CA ASP A 211 26.76 3.48 19.30
C ASP A 211 25.65 4.06 20.16
N ILE A 212 24.77 3.18 20.62
CA ILE A 212 23.71 3.47 21.57
C ILE A 212 24.09 2.73 22.85
N ASP A 213 24.46 3.49 23.86
CA ASP A 213 25.06 3.02 25.11
C ASP A 213 24.31 3.54 26.35
N THR A 214 23.10 4.05 26.15
CA THR A 214 22.26 4.59 27.22
C THR A 214 21.04 3.71 27.40
N ASP A 215 20.84 3.19 28.62
CA ASP A 215 19.66 2.38 28.96
C ASP A 215 18.37 3.16 28.71
N GLY A 216 17.43 2.54 28.01
CA GLY A 216 16.14 3.15 27.70
C GLY A 216 16.23 4.27 26.65
N ALA A 217 17.33 4.35 25.88
CA ALA A 217 17.47 5.32 24.81
C ALA A 217 16.28 5.25 23.84
N ALA A 218 15.65 6.41 23.62
CA ALA A 218 14.53 6.56 22.69
C ALA A 218 14.74 7.84 21.89
N PHE A 219 14.84 7.71 20.57
CA PHE A 219 15.09 8.85 19.69
C PHE A 219 14.61 8.56 18.28
N LYS A 220 14.53 9.61 17.47
CA LYS A 220 14.26 9.50 16.04
C LYS A 220 15.48 9.95 15.25
N LEU A 221 15.73 9.30 14.12
CA LEU A 221 16.65 9.76 13.09
C LEU A 221 15.86 10.27 11.90
N VAL A 222 16.31 11.39 11.32
CA VAL A 222 15.81 11.92 10.06
C VAL A 222 16.99 12.07 9.10
N TYR A 223 16.87 11.55 7.88
CA TYR A 223 17.88 11.75 6.86
C TYR A 223 17.74 13.14 6.22
N TYR A 224 18.81 13.93 6.21
CA TYR A 224 18.79 15.25 5.60
C TYR A 224 19.42 15.26 4.20
N ASN A 225 20.72 14.96 4.10
CA ASN A 225 21.47 14.93 2.83
C ASN A 225 22.78 14.14 2.99
N ALA A 226 23.58 14.03 1.92
CA ALA A 226 24.83 13.27 1.96
C ALA A 226 25.86 13.80 2.97
N THR A 227 25.91 15.12 3.18
CA THR A 227 26.88 15.76 4.09
C THR A 227 26.54 15.52 5.55
N ARG A 228 25.28 15.80 5.95
CA ARG A 228 24.80 15.66 7.32
C ARG A 228 24.37 14.23 7.66
N GLY A 229 23.88 13.49 6.67
CA GLY A 229 23.43 12.13 6.84
C GLY A 229 22.17 12.01 7.69
N TRP A 230 22.13 10.98 8.53
CA TRP A 230 21.09 10.77 9.54
C TRP A 230 21.32 11.65 10.76
N VAL A 231 20.30 12.39 11.20
CA VAL A 231 20.39 13.34 12.31
C VAL A 231 19.33 13.02 13.37
N ILE A 232 19.71 13.09 14.65
CA ILE A 232 18.77 12.95 15.77
C ILE A 232 17.84 14.18 15.82
N TYR A 233 16.53 13.96 15.99
CA TYR A 233 15.48 14.98 16.10
C TYR A 233 14.47 14.63 17.18
#